data_AF-A0A8H8A0X1-F1
#
_entry.id   AF-A0A8H8A0X1-F1
#
_cell.length_a   1.000
_cell.length_b   1.000
_cell.length_c   1.000
_cell.angle_alpha   90.00
_cell.angle_beta   90.00
_cell.angle_gamma   90.00
#
_symmetry.space_group_name_H-M   'P 1'
#
loop_
_entity.id
_entity.type
_entity.pdbx_description
1 polymer ?
#
loop_
_entity_poly.entity_id
_entity_poly.type
_entity_poly.pdbx_seq_one_letter_code
_entity_poly.pdbx_strand_id
1 'polypeptide(L)'
;MGCGQEGQAPQRHARQLQQVQQQQQDKEAAKTARKKKKKKDPLPGFDRAVVDHILPQCLQVPHRPSFDLADAQTRLLAGEVAALQKCVHGGMPDALAEYLTARYFPSLRCPPELAQEYLQALRDLDLEQFRKYYIQFLSKCRV
;
A
#
# COMPACT_ATOMS: atom_id res chain seq x y z
N MET A 1 37.93 -0.47 63.42
CA MET A 1 38.51 -1.33 62.37
C MET A 1 37.35 -1.82 61.50
N GLY A 2 37.13 -1.18 60.36
CA GLY A 2 36.08 -1.57 59.41
C GLY A 2 36.60 -2.66 58.48
N CYS A 3 35.85 -3.74 58.32
CA CYS A 3 36.12 -4.77 57.31
C CYS A 3 34.88 -4.91 56.42
N GLY A 4 35.10 -4.74 55.12
CA GLY A 4 34.09 -4.57 54.09
C GLY A 4 33.27 -5.84 53.81
N GLN A 5 31.98 -5.63 53.54
CA GLN A 5 31.13 -6.62 52.90
C GLN A 5 31.30 -6.53 51.38
N GLU A 6 32.37 -7.14 50.83
CA GLU A 6 32.62 -7.16 49.37
C GLU A 6 32.13 -8.44 48.65
N GLY A 7 31.37 -9.31 49.32
CA GLY A 7 31.04 -10.64 48.78
C GLY A 7 29.79 -10.81 47.91
N GLN A 8 29.01 -9.76 47.58
CA GLN A 8 27.64 -9.96 47.04
C GLN A 8 27.28 -9.19 45.76
N ALA A 9 28.25 -8.52 45.11
CA ALA A 9 28.03 -7.77 43.87
C ALA A 9 27.85 -8.62 42.59
N PRO A 10 28.65 -9.68 42.32
CA PRO A 10 28.61 -10.35 41.01
C PRO A 10 27.33 -11.20 40.80
N GLN A 11 26.77 -11.74 41.88
CA GLN A 11 25.61 -12.64 41.80
C GLN A 11 24.30 -11.90 41.52
N ARG A 12 24.15 -10.66 42.02
CA ARG A 12 22.98 -9.82 41.74
C ARG A 12 22.97 -9.32 40.29
N HIS A 13 24.15 -8.97 39.76
CA HIS A 13 24.28 -8.50 38.39
C HIS A 13 23.95 -9.62 37.38
N ALA A 14 24.45 -10.85 37.60
CA ALA A 14 24.13 -12.00 36.76
C ALA A 14 22.61 -12.31 36.73
N ARG A 15 21.94 -12.22 37.89
CA ARG A 15 20.50 -12.42 37.99
C ARG A 15 19.69 -11.32 37.31
N GLN A 16 20.18 -10.07 37.34
CA GLN A 16 19.59 -8.94 36.63
C GLN A 16 19.70 -9.12 35.11
N LEU A 17 20.88 -9.52 34.60
CA LEU A 17 21.09 -9.77 33.17
C LEU A 17 20.20 -10.91 32.65
N GLN A 18 20.03 -11.96 33.45
CA GLN A 18 19.16 -13.07 33.08
C GLN A 18 17.68 -12.67 33.07
N GLN A 19 17.24 -11.81 34.00
CA GLN A 19 15.87 -11.25 33.98
C GLN A 19 15.64 -10.33 32.78
N VAL A 20 16.63 -9.52 32.39
CA VAL A 20 16.53 -8.64 31.22
C VAL A 20 16.44 -9.47 29.93
N GLN A 21 17.21 -10.55 29.80
CA GLN A 21 17.12 -11.45 28.64
C GLN A 21 15.77 -12.17 28.57
N GLN A 22 15.24 -12.65 29.70
CA GLN A 22 13.92 -13.29 29.73
C GLN A 22 12.80 -12.31 29.33
N GLN A 23 12.84 -11.07 29.83
CA GLN A 23 11.86 -10.04 29.46
C GLN A 23 11.95 -9.62 27.98
N GLN A 24 13.13 -9.72 27.36
CA GLN A 24 13.30 -9.46 25.93
C GLN A 24 12.66 -10.58 25.09
N GLN A 25 12.82 -11.85 25.50
CA GLN A 25 12.20 -12.99 24.81
C GLN A 25 10.68 -13.00 24.91
N ASP A 26 10.11 -12.70 26.09
CA ASP A 26 8.65 -12.60 26.27
C ASP A 26 8.04 -11.45 25.46
N LYS A 27 8.77 -10.33 25.29
CA LYS A 27 8.36 -9.21 24.42
C LYS A 27 8.41 -9.58 22.94
N GLU A 28 9.33 -10.44 22.52
CA GLU A 28 9.41 -10.93 21.15
C GLU A 28 8.26 -11.91 20.83
N ALA A 29 7.98 -12.87 21.73
CA ALA A 29 6.88 -13.81 21.58
C ALA A 29 5.49 -13.13 21.53
N ALA A 30 5.29 -12.08 22.34
CA ALA A 30 4.07 -11.28 22.32
C ALA A 30 3.91 -10.46 21.04
N LYS A 31 5.01 -10.04 20.39
CA LYS A 31 4.99 -9.38 19.08
C LYS A 31 4.55 -10.32 17.96
N THR A 32 4.93 -11.60 18.02
CA THR A 32 4.58 -12.61 16.99
C THR A 32 3.11 -13.05 17.07
N ALA A 33 2.44 -12.86 18.21
CA ALA A 33 1.04 -13.25 18.39
C ALA A 33 0.02 -12.22 17.86
N ARG A 34 0.39 -10.95 17.65
CA ARG A 34 -0.59 -9.85 17.45
C ARG A 34 -1.16 -9.69 16.03
N LYS A 35 -0.96 -10.60 15.07
CA LYS A 35 -1.53 -10.36 13.72
C LYS A 35 -2.06 -11.57 12.97
N LYS A 36 -2.85 -12.42 13.62
CA LYS A 36 -3.90 -13.17 12.92
C LYS A 36 -5.24 -12.46 13.12
N LYS A 37 -5.45 -11.34 12.39
CA LYS A 37 -6.81 -10.87 12.15
C LYS A 37 -7.51 -11.99 11.36
N LYS A 38 -8.55 -12.60 11.93
CA LYS A 38 -9.47 -13.46 11.18
C LYS A 38 -9.93 -12.66 9.95
N LYS A 39 -9.47 -13.03 8.76
CA LYS A 39 -10.01 -12.48 7.52
C LYS A 39 -11.45 -12.99 7.44
N LYS A 40 -12.42 -12.08 7.47
CA LYS A 40 -13.81 -12.41 7.12
C LYS A 40 -13.79 -12.87 5.67
N ASP A 41 -14.60 -13.87 5.34
CA ASP A 41 -14.74 -14.31 3.96
C ASP A 41 -15.15 -13.13 3.07
N PRO A 42 -14.55 -12.98 1.88
CA PRO A 42 -14.91 -11.92 0.96
C PRO A 42 -16.39 -12.05 0.58
N LEU A 43 -17.08 -10.91 0.52
CA LEU A 43 -18.48 -10.89 0.09
C LEU A 43 -18.55 -11.33 -1.39
N PRO A 44 -19.28 -12.42 -1.73
CA PRO A 44 -19.34 -12.90 -3.10
C PRO A 44 -19.79 -11.80 -4.07
N GLY A 45 -19.02 -11.60 -5.15
CA GLY A 45 -19.32 -10.62 -6.19
C GLY A 45 -18.89 -9.19 -5.90
N PHE A 46 -18.41 -8.86 -4.69
CA PHE A 46 -17.90 -7.53 -4.37
C PHE A 46 -16.71 -7.14 -5.27
N ASP A 47 -15.83 -8.10 -5.50
CA ASP A 47 -14.68 -8.01 -6.40
C ASP A 47 -15.06 -7.55 -7.81
N ARG A 48 -16.12 -8.14 -8.38
CA ARG A 48 -16.68 -7.71 -9.68
C ARG A 48 -17.27 -6.32 -9.61
N ALA A 49 -18.07 -6.03 -8.57
CA ALA A 49 -18.66 -4.70 -8.41
C ALA A 49 -17.58 -3.59 -8.33
N VAL A 50 -16.43 -3.88 -7.71
CA VAL A 50 -15.30 -2.96 -7.65
C VAL A 50 -14.75 -2.70 -9.06
N VAL A 51 -14.43 -3.74 -9.84
CA VAL A 51 -13.83 -3.60 -11.17
C VAL A 51 -14.82 -3.05 -12.21
N ASP A 52 -16.08 -3.46 -12.14
CA ASP A 52 -17.10 -3.12 -13.15
C ASP A 52 -17.78 -1.77 -12.91
N HIS A 53 -17.84 -1.30 -11.66
CA HIS A 53 -18.57 -0.08 -11.30
C HIS A 53 -17.73 0.97 -10.58
N ILE A 54 -16.95 0.60 -9.56
CA ILE A 54 -16.24 1.60 -8.73
C ILE A 54 -14.99 2.10 -9.45
N LEU A 55 -14.13 1.18 -9.86
CA LEU A 55 -12.86 1.48 -10.52
C LEU A 55 -13.03 2.34 -11.78
N PRO A 56 -14.00 2.07 -12.70
CA PRO A 56 -14.21 2.88 -13.88
C PRO A 56 -14.58 4.33 -13.55
N GLN A 57 -15.39 4.54 -12.52
CA GLN A 57 -15.79 5.89 -12.11
C GLN A 57 -14.61 6.66 -11.55
N CYS A 58 -13.82 6.03 -10.66
CA CYS A 58 -12.63 6.65 -10.08
C CYS A 58 -11.56 7.00 -11.13
N LEU A 59 -11.37 6.15 -12.14
CA LEU A 59 -10.43 6.40 -13.23
C LEU A 59 -10.90 7.49 -14.21
N GLN A 60 -12.20 7.71 -14.36
CA GLN A 60 -12.76 8.77 -15.22
C GLN A 60 -12.71 10.16 -14.60
N VAL A 61 -12.79 10.27 -13.26
CA VAL A 61 -12.84 11.57 -12.56
C VAL A 61 -11.68 12.50 -12.95
N PRO A 62 -10.41 12.07 -13.02
CA PRO A 62 -9.29 12.95 -13.38
C PRO A 62 -9.30 13.48 -14.82
N HIS A 63 -10.09 12.86 -15.70
CA HIS A 63 -10.25 13.27 -17.10
C HIS A 63 -11.38 14.28 -17.31
N ARG A 64 -12.10 14.65 -16.25
CA ARG A 64 -13.11 15.71 -16.33
C ARG A 64 -12.42 17.08 -16.47
N PRO A 65 -12.99 18.01 -17.27
CA PRO A 65 -12.40 19.34 -17.48
C PRO A 65 -12.32 20.17 -16.19
N SER A 66 -13.19 19.91 -15.22
CA SER A 66 -13.19 20.57 -13.91
C SER A 66 -12.11 20.06 -12.95
N PHE A 67 -11.40 18.98 -13.29
CA PHE A 67 -10.32 18.45 -12.47
C PHE A 67 -9.05 19.24 -12.81
N ASP A 68 -8.45 19.96 -11.87
CA ASP A 68 -7.26 20.76 -12.15
C ASP A 68 -6.05 20.22 -11.40
N LEU A 69 -5.13 19.53 -12.09
CA LEU A 69 -3.94 18.98 -11.43
C LEU A 69 -3.08 20.04 -10.74
N ALA A 70 -3.17 21.34 -11.05
CA ALA A 70 -2.49 22.39 -10.30
C ALA A 70 -3.08 22.61 -8.90
N ASP A 71 -4.37 22.35 -8.71
CA ASP A 71 -5.04 22.45 -7.42
C ASP A 71 -4.61 21.31 -6.47
N ALA A 72 -4.39 21.66 -5.21
CA ALA A 72 -3.89 20.74 -4.19
C ALA A 72 -4.92 19.64 -3.84
N GLN A 73 -6.22 19.95 -3.86
CA GLN A 73 -7.26 19.00 -3.45
C GLN A 73 -7.48 17.93 -4.51
N THR A 74 -7.57 18.31 -5.78
CA THR A 74 -7.70 17.36 -6.88
C THR A 74 -6.42 16.55 -7.09
N ARG A 75 -5.23 17.15 -6.86
CA ARG A 75 -3.97 16.38 -6.85
C ARG A 75 -3.94 15.33 -5.74
N LEU A 76 -4.44 15.66 -4.55
CA LEU A 76 -4.62 14.69 -3.46
C LEU A 76 -5.58 13.58 -3.89
N LEU A 77 -6.72 13.94 -4.49
CA LEU A 77 -7.70 12.98 -4.99
C LEU A 77 -7.12 12.04 -6.06
N ALA A 78 -6.28 12.54 -6.97
CA ALA A 78 -5.56 11.69 -7.93
C ALA A 78 -4.66 10.66 -7.22
N GLY A 79 -4.01 11.06 -6.12
CA GLY A 79 -3.23 10.16 -5.28
C GLY A 79 -4.08 9.07 -4.59
N GLU A 80 -5.32 9.38 -4.22
CA GLU A 80 -6.27 8.39 -3.68
C GLU A 80 -6.79 7.45 -4.76
N VAL A 81 -7.02 7.94 -5.99
CA VAL A 81 -7.33 7.08 -7.14
C VAL A 81 -6.18 6.12 -7.44
N ALA A 82 -4.92 6.58 -7.37
CA ALA A 82 -3.76 5.72 -7.49
C ALA A 82 -3.69 4.66 -6.38
N ALA A 83 -4.04 5.02 -5.14
CA ALA A 83 -4.10 4.09 -4.02
C ALA A 83 -5.18 3.02 -4.21
N LEU A 84 -6.36 3.40 -4.72
CA LEU A 84 -7.41 2.45 -5.08
C LEU A 84 -6.88 1.44 -6.11
N GLN A 85 -6.19 1.90 -7.15
CA GLN A 85 -5.63 1.00 -8.17
C GLN A 85 -4.63 0.00 -7.58
N LYS A 86 -3.71 0.43 -6.71
CA LYS A 86 -2.79 -0.49 -6.02
C LYS A 86 -3.53 -1.48 -5.12
N CYS A 87 -4.59 -1.03 -4.45
CA CYS A 87 -5.44 -1.88 -3.63
C CYS A 87 -6.13 -2.97 -4.47
N VAL A 88 -6.76 -2.58 -5.58
CA VAL A 88 -7.41 -3.50 -6.51
C VAL A 88 -6.38 -4.44 -7.14
N HIS A 89 -5.20 -3.94 -7.53
CA HIS A 89 -4.12 -4.76 -8.07
C HIS A 89 -3.67 -5.84 -7.08
N GLY A 90 -3.60 -5.53 -5.78
CA GLY A 90 -3.22 -6.50 -4.75
C GLY A 90 -4.27 -7.58 -4.47
N GLY A 91 -5.54 -7.34 -4.81
CA GLY A 91 -6.62 -8.31 -4.65
C GLY A 91 -6.98 -9.08 -5.93
N MET A 92 -6.93 -8.40 -7.07
CA MET A 92 -7.41 -8.87 -8.38
C MET A 92 -6.55 -8.31 -9.51
N PRO A 93 -5.27 -8.71 -9.62
CA PRO A 93 -4.33 -8.13 -10.59
C PRO A 93 -4.79 -8.36 -12.03
N ASP A 94 -5.27 -9.55 -12.37
CA ASP A 94 -5.68 -9.91 -13.73
C ASP A 94 -6.93 -9.15 -14.18
N ALA A 95 -7.96 -9.07 -13.35
CA ALA A 95 -9.20 -8.35 -13.67
C ALA A 95 -8.94 -6.85 -13.87
N LEU A 96 -8.05 -6.26 -13.08
CA LEU A 96 -7.63 -4.88 -13.26
C LEU A 96 -6.84 -4.70 -14.57
N ALA A 97 -5.87 -5.57 -14.85
CA ALA A 97 -5.08 -5.50 -16.07
C ALA A 97 -5.96 -5.64 -17.32
N GLU A 98 -6.90 -6.58 -17.31
CA GLU A 98 -7.89 -6.77 -18.37
C GLU A 98 -8.74 -5.50 -18.56
N TYR A 99 -9.29 -4.94 -17.48
CA TYR A 99 -10.06 -3.69 -17.55
C TYR A 99 -9.22 -2.54 -18.14
N LEU A 100 -7.99 -2.37 -17.67
CA LEU A 100 -7.10 -1.30 -18.12
C LEU A 100 -6.80 -1.41 -19.62
N THR A 101 -6.43 -2.61 -20.07
CA THR A 101 -6.05 -2.88 -21.47
C THR A 101 -7.24 -2.91 -22.43
N ALA A 102 -8.35 -3.50 -22.05
CA ALA A 102 -9.51 -3.67 -22.92
C ALA A 102 -10.41 -2.43 -22.99
N ARG A 103 -10.43 -1.59 -21.95
CA ARG A 103 -11.39 -0.47 -21.84
C ARG A 103 -10.71 0.87 -21.62
N TYR A 104 -9.89 0.99 -20.58
CA TYR A 104 -9.38 2.30 -20.15
C TYR A 104 -8.34 2.91 -21.10
N PHE A 105 -7.29 2.19 -21.45
CA PHE A 105 -6.27 2.70 -22.37
C PHE A 105 -6.82 3.00 -23.77
N PRO A 106 -7.66 2.14 -24.38
CA PRO A 106 -8.31 2.46 -25.65
C PRO A 106 -9.20 3.71 -25.58
N SER A 107 -9.93 3.93 -24.48
CA SER A 107 -10.78 5.13 -24.35
C SER A 107 -9.98 6.43 -24.29
N LEU A 108 -8.73 6.36 -23.81
CA LEU A 108 -7.79 7.48 -23.80
C LEU A 108 -6.98 7.61 -25.09
N ARG A 109 -7.15 6.67 -26.05
CA ARG A 109 -6.27 6.51 -27.21
C ARG A 109 -4.79 6.43 -26.79
N CYS A 110 -4.53 5.80 -25.65
CA CYS A 110 -3.21 5.67 -25.07
C CYS A 110 -2.33 4.77 -25.98
N PRO A 111 -1.10 5.19 -26.33
CA PRO A 111 -0.17 4.37 -27.10
C PRO A 111 0.16 3.05 -26.36
N PRO A 112 0.40 1.94 -27.09
CA PRO A 112 0.68 0.65 -26.48
C PRO A 112 1.93 0.65 -25.60
N GLU A 113 2.96 1.43 -25.95
CA GLU A 113 4.18 1.57 -25.16
C GLU A 113 3.90 2.22 -23.79
N LEU A 114 3.06 3.26 -23.77
CA LEU A 114 2.68 3.95 -22.54
C LEU A 114 1.75 3.07 -21.69
N ALA A 115 0.86 2.30 -22.31
CA ALA A 115 0.02 1.33 -21.61
C ALA A 115 0.87 0.22 -20.94
N GLN A 116 1.90 -0.29 -21.62
CA GLN A 116 2.82 -1.26 -21.04
C GLN A 116 3.64 -0.67 -19.90
N GLU A 117 4.18 0.54 -20.06
CA GLU A 117 4.87 1.28 -18.99
C GLU A 117 3.96 1.42 -17.76
N TYR A 118 2.69 1.77 -17.97
CA TYR A 118 1.73 1.93 -16.88
C TYR A 118 1.49 0.64 -16.10
N LEU A 119 1.27 -0.47 -16.80
CA LEU A 119 1.06 -1.78 -16.17
C LEU A 119 2.31 -2.23 -15.41
N GLN A 120 3.49 -1.96 -15.95
CA GLN A 120 4.75 -2.23 -15.28
C GLN A 120 4.89 -1.38 -14.01
N ALA A 121 4.62 -0.08 -14.10
CA ALA A 121 4.65 0.83 -12.96
C ALA A 121 3.65 0.41 -11.87
N LEU A 122 2.44 -0.01 -12.25
CA LEU A 122 1.41 -0.50 -11.33
C LEU A 122 1.87 -1.74 -10.56
N ARG A 123 2.62 -2.64 -11.20
CA ARG A 123 3.15 -3.85 -10.58
C ARG A 123 4.37 -3.57 -9.71
N ASP A 124 5.34 -2.84 -10.25
CA ASP A 124 6.71 -2.79 -9.72
C ASP A 124 6.92 -1.65 -8.71
N LEU A 125 6.21 -0.52 -8.86
CA LEU A 125 6.36 0.63 -7.95
C LEU A 125 5.59 0.42 -6.64
N ASP A 126 6.16 0.90 -5.53
CA ASP A 126 5.41 1.04 -4.28
C ASP A 126 4.33 2.14 -4.39
N LEU A 127 3.48 2.25 -3.36
CA LEU A 127 2.35 3.17 -3.39
C LEU A 127 2.76 4.65 -3.56
N GLU A 128 3.83 5.10 -2.90
CA GLU A 128 4.25 6.49 -2.98
C GLU A 128 4.82 6.81 -4.37
N GLN A 129 5.63 5.90 -4.90
CA GLN A 129 6.19 6.01 -6.25
C GLN A 129 5.08 5.95 -7.31
N PHE A 130 4.13 5.04 -7.16
CA PHE A 130 3.01 4.90 -8.08
C PHE A 130 2.08 6.13 -8.06
N ARG A 131 1.85 6.76 -6.90
CA ARG A 131 1.11 8.03 -6.82
C ARG A 131 1.76 9.12 -7.65
N LYS A 132 3.08 9.28 -7.53
CA LYS A 132 3.87 10.24 -8.31
C LYS A 132 3.77 9.93 -9.80
N TYR A 133 3.96 8.66 -10.17
CA TYR A 133 3.83 8.17 -11.55
C TYR A 133 2.45 8.46 -12.13
N TYR A 134 1.38 8.12 -11.42
CA TYR A 134 0.00 8.28 -11.89
C TYR A 134 -0.34 9.75 -12.17
N ILE A 135 0.09 10.67 -11.30
CA ILE A 135 -0.11 12.10 -11.52
C ILE A 135 0.62 12.57 -12.79
N GLN A 136 1.86 12.10 -13.02
CA GLN A 136 2.59 12.40 -14.26
C GLN A 136 1.92 11.80 -15.50
N PHE A 137 1.41 10.57 -15.39
CA PHE A 137 0.65 9.91 -16.46
C PHE A 137 -0.60 10.71 -16.84
N LEU A 138 -1.37 11.19 -15.86
CA LEU A 138 -2.54 12.02 -16.10
C LEU A 138 -2.20 13.31 -16.84
N SER A 139 -1.07 13.94 -16.51
CA SER A 139 -0.60 15.13 -17.24
C SER A 139 -0.25 14.83 -18.70
N LYS A 140 0.24 13.62 -19.02
CA LYS A 140 0.55 13.19 -20.40
C LYS A 140 -0.71 12.83 -21.21
N CYS A 141 -1.76 12.37 -20.54
CA CYS A 141 -3.00 11.90 -21.20
C CYS A 141 -4.05 12.99 -21.38
N ARG A 142 -3.85 14.19 -20.82
CA ARG A 142 -4.73 15.33 -21.08
C ARG A 142 -4.50 15.84 -22.49
N VAL A 143 -5.54 15.76 -23.30
CA VAL A 143 -5.65 16.37 -24.63
C VAL A 143 -6.43 17.66 -24.50
#